data_AF-A0A3D0NHN4-F1
#
_entry.id   AF-A0A3D0NHN4-F1
#
_cell.length_a   1.000
_cell.length_b   1.000
_cell.length_c   1.000
_cell.angle_alpha   90.00
_cell.angle_beta   90.00
_cell.angle_gamma   90.00
#
_symmetry.space_group_name_H-M   'P 1'
#
loop_
_entity.id
_entity.type
_entity.pdbx_description
1 polymer ?
#
loop_
_entity_poly.entity_id
_entity_poly.type
_entity_poly.pdbx_seq_one_letter_code
_entity_poly.pdbx_strand_id
1 'polypeptide(L)'
;SQLNHKLTCAIAFLFGNCLRGTKRVVVDGVEPVGRPNDSIQINLFEYIYHQILRKDPEWVARDLLRVKYRENAEKVANLKYDSQSLGCMMLYTSHETMLDDMIARPLDEGDTLSNANTLIYMGKIRDGMKVRRALYIAKHRGSACSEDIIPYHIDDSGLVLDA
;
A
#
# COMPACT_ATOMS: atom_id res chain seq x y z
N SER A 1 4.98 -22.19 14.32
CA SER A 1 4.58 -21.01 15.10
C SER A 1 3.23 -20.51 14.59
N GLN A 2 2.44 -19.84 15.43
CA GLN A 2 1.16 -19.21 15.05
C GLN A 2 1.32 -18.18 13.92
N LEU A 3 2.47 -17.48 13.89
CA LEU A 3 2.83 -16.53 12.83
C LEU A 3 2.90 -17.17 11.45
N ASN A 4 3.58 -18.31 11.31
CA ASN A 4 3.68 -19.01 10.02
C ASN A 4 2.32 -19.45 9.49
N HIS A 5 1.41 -19.84 10.39
CA HIS A 5 0.04 -20.18 10.02
C HIS A 5 -0.72 -18.95 9.50
N LYS A 6 -0.66 -17.82 10.23
CA LYS A 6 -1.28 -16.55 9.79
C LYS A 6 -0.73 -16.08 8.44
N LEU A 7 0.58 -16.16 8.22
CA LEU A 7 1.22 -15.83 6.94
C LEU A 7 0.73 -16.74 5.81
N THR A 8 0.63 -18.04 6.06
CA THR A 8 0.09 -18.99 5.07
C THR A 8 -1.36 -18.66 4.69
N CYS A 9 -2.19 -18.30 5.68
CA CYS A 9 -3.56 -17.86 5.44
C CYS A 9 -3.61 -16.56 4.62
N ALA A 10 -2.73 -15.60 4.90
CA ALA A 10 -2.64 -14.35 4.14
C ALA A 10 -2.23 -14.60 2.67
N ILE A 11 -1.23 -15.46 2.44
CA ILE A 11 -0.83 -15.89 1.09
C ILE A 11 -2.01 -16.53 0.36
N ALA A 12 -2.68 -17.50 1.00
CA ALA A 12 -3.83 -18.18 0.40
C ALA A 12 -4.98 -17.21 0.05
N PHE A 13 -5.27 -16.27 0.95
CA PHE A 13 -6.30 -15.24 0.76
C PHE A 13 -5.95 -14.33 -0.43
N LEU A 14 -4.77 -13.73 -0.43
CA LEU A 14 -4.37 -12.78 -1.48
C LEU A 14 -4.23 -13.46 -2.83
N PHE A 15 -3.50 -14.58 -2.88
CA PHE A 15 -3.29 -15.35 -4.10
C PHE A 15 -4.62 -15.83 -4.68
N GLY A 16 -5.48 -16.42 -3.85
CA GLY A 16 -6.80 -16.90 -4.27
C GLY A 16 -7.71 -15.81 -4.83
N ASN A 17 -7.64 -14.58 -4.28
CA ASN A 17 -8.38 -13.44 -4.83
C ASN A 17 -7.78 -12.93 -6.15
N CYS A 18 -6.44 -12.90 -6.29
CA CYS A 18 -5.78 -12.57 -7.55
C CYS A 18 -6.17 -13.54 -8.67
N LEU A 19 -6.27 -14.84 -8.37
CA LEU A 19 -6.76 -15.87 -9.30
C LEU A 19 -8.20 -15.61 -9.77
N ARG A 20 -9.04 -15.00 -8.92
CA ARG A 20 -10.42 -14.64 -9.24
C ARG A 20 -10.54 -13.29 -9.97
N GLY A 21 -9.41 -12.65 -10.29
CA GLY A 21 -9.38 -11.43 -11.09
C GLY A 21 -9.25 -10.14 -10.30
N THR A 22 -8.94 -10.18 -8.99
CA THR A 22 -8.61 -8.97 -8.24
C THR A 22 -7.48 -8.20 -8.91
N LYS A 23 -7.69 -6.89 -9.10
CA LYS A 23 -6.70 -5.97 -9.71
C LYS A 23 -6.13 -4.94 -8.76
N ARG A 24 -6.74 -4.74 -7.60
CA ARG A 24 -6.36 -3.72 -6.63
C ARG A 24 -6.42 -4.30 -5.22
N VAL A 25 -5.39 -4.02 -4.44
CA VAL A 25 -5.31 -4.37 -3.02
C VAL A 25 -5.12 -3.08 -2.23
N VAL A 26 -6.02 -2.83 -1.28
CA VAL A 26 -5.90 -1.72 -0.34
C VAL A 26 -5.56 -2.32 1.02
N VAL A 27 -4.49 -1.83 1.62
CA VAL A 27 -4.08 -2.13 2.99
C VAL A 27 -4.36 -0.89 3.83
N ASP A 28 -5.16 -1.04 4.86
CA ASP A 28 -5.62 0.03 5.72
C ASP A 28 -5.43 -0.35 7.20
N GLY A 29 -5.51 0.65 8.08
CA GLY A 29 -5.30 0.49 9.52
C GLY A 29 -3.83 0.36 9.89
N VAL A 30 -2.91 0.90 9.08
CA VAL A 30 -1.49 0.96 9.43
C VAL A 30 -1.27 2.15 10.36
N GLU A 31 -0.97 1.84 11.61
CA GLU A 31 -0.83 2.83 12.69
C GLU A 31 0.56 3.48 12.70
N PRO A 32 0.67 4.73 13.21
CA PRO A 32 1.94 5.42 13.26
C PRO A 32 2.89 4.77 14.28
N VAL A 33 4.16 4.74 13.94
CA VAL A 33 5.24 4.30 14.84
C VAL A 33 6.31 5.38 14.94
N GLY A 34 7.16 5.33 15.98
CA GLY A 34 8.24 6.31 16.13
C GLY A 34 9.20 6.31 14.93
N ARG A 35 9.69 5.12 14.55
CA ARG A 35 10.50 4.90 13.35
C ARG A 35 9.87 3.81 12.49
N PRO A 36 9.71 4.00 11.17
CA PRO A 36 9.11 3.00 10.28
C PRO A 36 9.75 1.61 10.38
N ASN A 37 11.08 1.52 10.50
CA ASN A 37 11.82 0.27 10.62
C ASN A 37 11.44 -0.55 11.88
N ASP A 38 10.92 0.11 12.91
CA ASP A 38 10.45 -0.53 14.14
C ASP A 38 9.00 -1.05 13.99
N SER A 39 8.29 -0.70 12.91
CA SER A 39 6.92 -1.15 12.68
C SER A 39 6.88 -2.56 12.13
N ILE A 40 6.40 -3.49 12.96
CA ILE A 40 6.06 -4.83 12.49
C ILE A 40 4.97 -4.82 11.40
N GLN A 41 4.10 -3.81 11.39
CA GLN A 41 3.01 -3.70 10.41
C GLN A 41 3.58 -3.35 9.03
N ILE A 42 4.51 -2.40 8.98
CA ILE A 42 5.20 -1.99 7.75
C ILE A 42 6.09 -3.13 7.24
N ASN A 43 6.88 -3.76 8.13
CA ASN A 43 7.69 -4.92 7.75
C ASN A 43 6.85 -6.08 7.20
N LEU A 44 5.68 -6.34 7.80
CA LEU A 44 4.74 -7.35 7.30
C LEU A 44 4.14 -6.94 5.95
N PHE A 45 3.81 -5.66 5.77
CA PHE A 45 3.34 -5.13 4.50
C PHE A 45 4.39 -5.30 3.40
N GLU A 46 5.65 -4.95 3.65
CA GLU A 46 6.73 -5.14 2.68
C GLU A 46 6.89 -6.61 2.29
N TYR A 47 6.83 -7.51 3.27
CA TYR A 47 6.84 -8.94 2.99
C TYR A 47 5.69 -9.34 2.08
N ILE A 48 4.46 -8.92 2.39
CA ILE A 48 3.28 -9.21 1.55
C ILE A 48 3.45 -8.62 0.15
N TYR A 49 3.89 -7.37 0.06
CA TYR A 49 4.06 -6.66 -1.19
C TYR A 49 5.07 -7.36 -2.09
N HIS A 50 6.26 -7.67 -1.58
CA HIS A 50 7.34 -8.26 -2.37
C HIS A 50 7.20 -9.76 -2.59
N GLN A 51 6.81 -10.51 -1.56
CA GLN A 51 6.77 -11.98 -1.62
C GLN A 51 5.44 -12.55 -2.12
N ILE A 52 4.40 -11.72 -2.24
CA ILE A 52 3.07 -12.17 -2.67
C ILE A 52 2.58 -11.34 -3.84
N LEU A 53 2.44 -10.02 -3.68
CA LEU A 53 1.78 -9.18 -4.68
C LEU A 53 2.64 -8.92 -5.92
N ARG A 54 3.95 -8.73 -5.74
CA ARG A 54 4.92 -8.49 -6.84
C ARG A 54 5.67 -9.72 -7.29
N LYS A 55 5.56 -10.81 -6.54
CA LYS A 55 6.19 -12.08 -6.88
C LYS A 55 5.45 -12.71 -8.07
N ASP A 56 6.21 -13.42 -8.90
CA ASP A 56 5.65 -14.20 -9.99
C ASP A 56 4.62 -15.22 -9.46
N PRO A 57 3.43 -15.32 -10.09
CA PRO A 57 2.34 -16.19 -9.62
C PRO A 57 2.73 -17.66 -9.44
N GLU A 58 3.58 -18.20 -10.31
CA GLU A 58 4.01 -19.60 -10.23
C GLU A 58 4.85 -19.84 -8.97
N TRP A 59 5.69 -18.88 -8.61
CA TRP A 59 6.49 -18.96 -7.39
C TRP A 59 5.64 -18.80 -6.13
N VAL A 60 4.63 -17.92 -6.14
CA VAL A 60 3.67 -17.83 -5.03
C VAL A 60 2.90 -19.14 -4.86
N ALA A 61 2.46 -19.75 -5.98
CA ALA A 61 1.80 -21.06 -5.97
C ALA A 61 2.71 -22.16 -5.40
N ARG A 62 4.01 -22.12 -5.71
CA ARG A 62 5.00 -23.06 -5.16
C ARG A 62 5.15 -22.93 -3.66
N ASP A 63 5.20 -21.70 -3.13
CA ASP A 63 5.30 -21.45 -1.69
C ASP A 63 4.06 -21.92 -0.92
N LEU A 64 2.88 -21.76 -1.54
CA LEU A 64 1.59 -22.14 -0.96
C LEU A 64 1.33 -23.65 -1.03
N LEU A 65 1.53 -24.26 -2.20
CA LEU A 65 1.20 -25.68 -2.45
C LEU A 65 2.29 -26.63 -1.94
N ARG A 66 3.55 -26.18 -1.90
CA ARG A 66 4.71 -26.95 -1.44
C ARG A 66 4.76 -28.33 -2.08
N VAL A 67 4.65 -29.40 -1.28
CA VAL A 67 4.67 -30.79 -1.74
C VAL A 67 3.57 -31.10 -2.76
N LYS A 68 2.43 -30.38 -2.71
CA LYS A 68 1.30 -30.52 -3.65
C LYS A 68 1.49 -29.76 -4.95
N TYR A 69 2.58 -29.01 -5.11
CA TYR A 69 2.83 -28.23 -6.32
C TYR A 69 2.93 -29.13 -7.56
N ARG A 70 3.63 -30.27 -7.47
CA ARG A 70 3.80 -31.20 -8.60
C ARG A 70 2.47 -31.68 -9.17
N GLU A 71 1.52 -32.02 -8.31
CA GLU A 71 0.17 -32.46 -8.69
C GLU A 71 -0.68 -31.35 -9.35
N ASN A 72 -0.28 -30.09 -9.19
CA ASN A 72 -1.02 -28.93 -9.68
C ASN A 72 -0.23 -28.10 -10.71
N ALA A 73 0.95 -28.57 -11.14
CA ALA A 73 1.88 -27.79 -11.95
C ALA A 73 1.24 -27.33 -13.27
N GLU A 74 0.46 -28.18 -13.95
CA GLU A 74 -0.26 -27.81 -15.17
C GLU A 74 -1.28 -26.69 -14.93
N LYS A 75 -1.99 -26.71 -13.79
CA LYS A 75 -2.95 -25.65 -13.44
C LYS A 75 -2.22 -24.34 -13.14
N VAL A 76 -1.05 -24.42 -12.50
CA VAL A 76 -0.22 -23.26 -12.18
C VAL A 76 0.41 -22.65 -13.44
N ALA A 77 0.85 -23.46 -14.39
CA ALA A 77 1.38 -22.97 -15.67
C ALA A 77 0.33 -22.20 -16.49
N ASN A 78 -0.96 -22.46 -16.24
CA ASN A 78 -2.09 -21.82 -16.93
C ASN A 78 -2.64 -20.58 -16.20
N LEU A 79 -1.95 -20.07 -15.17
CA LEU A 79 -2.38 -18.85 -14.46
C LEU A 79 -2.35 -17.64 -15.40
N LYS A 80 -3.40 -16.82 -15.33
CA LYS A 80 -3.63 -15.70 -16.27
C LYS A 80 -3.48 -14.30 -15.68
N TYR A 81 -3.05 -14.18 -14.42
CA TYR A 81 -2.92 -12.86 -13.80
C TYR A 81 -1.46 -12.40 -13.82
N ASP A 82 -1.24 -11.16 -14.23
CA ASP A 82 0.05 -10.50 -14.20
C ASP A 82 0.22 -9.74 -12.87
N SER A 83 1.23 -10.11 -12.08
CA SER A 83 1.55 -9.47 -10.80
C SER A 83 2.03 -8.04 -10.95
N GLN A 84 2.58 -7.65 -12.11
CA GLN A 84 2.99 -6.26 -12.37
C GLN A 84 1.79 -5.35 -12.57
N SER A 85 0.72 -5.86 -13.18
CA SER A 85 -0.55 -5.14 -13.35
C SER A 85 -1.36 -4.90 -12.06
N LEU A 86 -0.98 -5.52 -10.93
CA LEU A 86 -1.69 -5.35 -9.67
C LEU A 86 -1.43 -3.96 -9.07
N GLY A 87 -2.51 -3.22 -8.80
CA GLY A 87 -2.46 -2.00 -7.99
C GLY A 87 -2.39 -2.34 -6.50
N CYS A 88 -1.52 -1.67 -5.76
CA CYS A 88 -1.47 -1.78 -4.31
C CYS A 88 -1.41 -0.38 -3.69
N MET A 89 -2.27 -0.12 -2.72
CA MET A 89 -2.31 1.12 -1.95
C MET A 89 -2.20 0.77 -0.47
N MET A 90 -1.35 1.48 0.25
CA MET A 90 -1.26 1.42 1.71
C MET A 90 -1.75 2.76 2.26
N LEU A 91 -2.71 2.71 3.17
CA LEU A 91 -3.18 3.84 3.95
C LEU A 91 -2.47 3.79 5.30
N TYR A 92 -1.67 4.82 5.55
CA TYR A 92 -0.83 4.94 6.74
C TYR A 92 -1.22 6.20 7.50
N THR A 93 -1.59 6.05 8.77
CA THR A 93 -1.87 7.17 9.66
C THR A 93 -0.53 7.74 10.14
N SER A 94 -0.34 9.05 9.98
CA SER A 94 0.82 9.76 10.52
C SER A 94 0.58 10.29 11.93
N HIS A 95 1.66 10.58 12.67
CA HIS A 95 1.56 11.30 13.96
C HIS A 95 1.12 12.75 13.75
N GLU A 96 1.58 13.34 12.66
CA GLU A 96 1.32 14.71 12.28
C GLU A 96 -0.12 14.85 11.79
N THR A 97 -0.81 15.88 12.27
CA THR A 97 -2.16 16.21 11.80
C THR A 97 -2.13 17.34 10.77
N MET A 98 -1.16 18.25 10.89
CA MET A 98 -1.00 19.36 9.95
C MET A 98 -0.22 18.89 8.71
N LEU A 99 -0.66 19.33 7.54
CA LEU A 99 -0.03 18.96 6.28
C LEU A 99 1.39 19.52 6.17
N ASP A 100 1.62 20.74 6.64
CA ASP A 100 2.94 21.38 6.62
C ASP A 100 3.96 20.58 7.44
N ASP A 101 3.54 20.02 8.59
CA ASP A 101 4.39 19.18 9.44
C ASP A 101 4.78 17.87 8.71
N MET A 102 3.84 17.26 7.97
CA MET A 102 4.12 16.08 7.14
C MET A 102 5.07 16.39 5.99
N ILE A 103 4.92 17.56 5.34
CA ILE A 103 5.76 17.99 4.23
C ILE A 103 7.18 18.30 4.71
N ALA A 104 7.32 18.95 5.86
CA ALA A 104 8.62 19.32 6.42
C ALA A 104 9.42 18.12 6.91
N ARG A 105 8.77 16.97 7.14
CA ARG A 105 9.44 15.76 7.60
C ARG A 105 10.31 15.18 6.48
N PRO A 106 11.62 15.01 6.71
CA PRO A 106 12.47 14.31 5.75
C PRO A 106 12.00 12.86 5.60
N LEU A 107 11.97 12.37 4.37
CA LEU A 107 11.86 10.94 4.12
C LEU A 107 13.18 10.30 4.55
N ASP A 108 13.17 9.58 5.66
CA ASP A 108 14.36 8.91 6.18
C ASP A 108 14.87 7.86 5.16
N GLU A 109 16.20 7.79 4.97
CA GLU A 109 16.82 6.75 4.15
C GLU A 109 16.49 5.36 4.72
N GLY A 110 15.94 4.48 3.88
CA GLY A 110 15.52 3.14 4.28
C GLY A 110 14.08 3.03 4.79
N ASP A 111 13.31 4.13 4.81
CA ASP A 111 11.86 4.09 5.05
C ASP A 111 11.13 3.37 3.90
N THR A 112 10.20 2.46 4.20
CA THR A 112 9.31 1.81 3.23
C THR A 112 8.60 2.81 2.31
N LEU A 113 8.31 4.02 2.80
CA LEU A 113 7.75 5.13 2.01
C LEU A 113 8.69 5.57 0.86
N SER A 114 10.01 5.39 1.01
CA SER A 114 11.01 5.71 -0.03
C SER A 114 10.90 4.82 -1.27
N ASN A 115 10.30 3.62 -1.14
CA ASN A 115 10.07 2.71 -2.26
C ASN A 115 8.72 2.92 -2.94
N ALA A 116 7.80 3.68 -2.32
CA ALA A 116 6.50 3.97 -2.91
C ALA A 116 6.66 4.74 -4.23
N ASN A 117 5.88 4.37 -5.24
CA ASN A 117 5.86 5.10 -6.52
C ASN A 117 5.14 6.44 -6.39
N THR A 118 4.12 6.50 -5.54
CA THR A 118 3.35 7.72 -5.25
C THR A 118 3.17 7.85 -3.74
N LEU A 119 3.37 9.05 -3.20
CA LEU A 119 3.03 9.42 -1.83
C LEU A 119 2.02 10.57 -1.90
N ILE A 120 0.87 10.37 -1.25
CA ILE A 120 -0.18 11.39 -1.12
C ILE A 120 -0.30 11.69 0.36
N TYR A 121 0.03 12.92 0.75
CA TYR A 121 -0.16 13.40 2.11
C TYR A 121 -1.53 14.03 2.22
N MET A 122 -2.23 13.74 3.32
CA MET A 122 -3.57 14.23 3.58
C MET A 122 -3.62 14.74 5.01
N GLY A 123 -3.86 16.04 5.17
CA GLY A 123 -3.73 16.69 6.48
C GLY A 123 -4.60 17.93 6.60
N LYS A 124 -4.43 18.62 7.73
CA LYS A 124 -5.05 19.92 7.96
C LYS A 124 -4.13 21.04 7.49
N ILE A 125 -4.72 22.08 6.93
CA ILE A 125 -4.05 23.35 6.62
C ILE A 125 -4.74 24.49 7.35
N ARG A 126 -3.99 25.54 7.64
CA ARG A 126 -4.55 26.80 8.13
C ARG A 126 -4.90 27.69 6.96
N ASP A 127 -6.16 28.09 6.86
CA ASP A 127 -6.70 28.98 5.82
C ASP A 127 -7.29 30.21 6.52
N GLY A 128 -6.42 31.20 6.78
CA GLY A 128 -6.73 32.36 7.61
C GLY A 128 -7.12 31.95 9.04
N MET A 129 -8.37 32.27 9.41
CA MET A 129 -8.95 31.91 10.72
C MET A 129 -9.64 30.53 10.73
N LYS A 130 -9.64 29.82 9.60
CA LYS A 130 -10.24 28.49 9.46
C LYS A 130 -9.17 27.42 9.38
N VAL A 131 -9.54 26.20 9.78
CA VAL A 131 -8.76 25.00 9.52
C VAL A 131 -9.50 24.18 8.48
N ARG A 132 -8.84 23.81 7.40
CA ARG A 132 -9.39 23.00 6.31
C ARG A 132 -8.59 21.73 6.15
N ARG A 133 -9.09 20.78 5.36
CA ARG A 133 -8.35 19.59 4.95
C ARG A 133 -7.77 19.84 3.56
N ALA A 134 -6.59 19.31 3.31
CA ALA A 134 -5.95 19.39 2.01
C ALA A 134 -5.08 18.15 1.77
N LEU A 135 -4.80 17.89 0.50
CA LEU A 135 -3.86 16.88 0.07
C LEU A 135 -2.70 17.50 -0.70
N TYR A 136 -1.57 16.79 -0.70
CA TYR A 136 -0.37 17.16 -1.44
C TYR A 136 0.32 15.90 -1.94
N ILE A 137 0.80 15.91 -3.18
CA ILE A 137 1.50 14.78 -3.77
C ILE A 137 3.01 14.96 -3.51
N ALA A 138 3.48 14.42 -2.39
CA ALA A 138 4.89 14.54 -1.99
C ALA A 138 5.85 13.75 -2.90
N LYS A 139 5.33 12.77 -3.64
CA LYS A 139 6.11 11.98 -4.58
C LYS A 139 5.21 11.40 -5.65
N HIS A 140 5.68 11.43 -6.89
CA HIS A 140 5.08 10.67 -7.97
C HIS A 140 6.15 10.23 -8.98
N ARG A 141 6.16 8.94 -9.31
CA ARG A 141 7.01 8.36 -10.36
C ARG A 141 6.16 7.99 -11.57
N GLY A 142 6.57 8.43 -12.75
CA GLY A 142 6.01 7.97 -14.02
C GLY A 142 5.13 8.98 -14.77
N SER A 143 4.90 10.19 -14.24
CA SER A 143 4.27 11.28 -14.99
C SER A 143 4.53 12.66 -14.34
N ALA A 144 4.05 13.73 -14.98
CA ALA A 144 4.05 15.07 -14.39
C ALA A 144 3.13 15.12 -13.17
N CYS A 145 3.56 15.83 -12.13
CA CYS A 145 2.83 15.98 -10.89
C CYS A 145 2.68 17.46 -10.58
N SER A 146 1.50 17.86 -10.08
CA SER A 146 1.35 19.22 -9.54
C SER A 146 2.06 19.31 -8.18
N GLU A 147 2.61 20.49 -7.91
CA GLU A 147 3.19 20.88 -6.60
C GLU A 147 2.14 21.59 -5.73
N ASP A 148 0.89 21.69 -6.18
CA ASP A 148 -0.17 22.40 -5.47
C ASP A 148 -0.64 21.63 -4.22
N ILE A 149 -0.92 22.39 -3.16
CA ILE A 149 -1.71 21.91 -2.02
C ILE A 149 -3.18 22.09 -2.38
N ILE A 150 -3.92 20.97 -2.49
CA ILE A 150 -5.30 20.95 -2.97
C ILE A 150 -6.24 20.77 -1.78
N PRO A 151 -7.03 21.79 -1.38
CA PRO A 151 -8.03 21.63 -0.35
C PRO A 151 -9.09 20.60 -0.76
N TYR A 152 -9.67 19.92 0.22
CA TYR A 152 -10.77 18.99 -0.03
C TYR A 152 -11.78 19.02 1.13
N HIS A 153 -13.00 18.61 0.83
CA HIS A 153 -14.03 18.33 1.82
C HIS A 153 -14.53 16.88 1.68
N ILE A 154 -15.27 16.43 2.70
CA ILE A 154 -15.93 15.13 2.68
C ILE A 154 -17.42 15.39 2.82
N ASP A 155 -18.19 14.89 1.87
CA ASP A 155 -19.65 14.88 1.90
C ASP A 155 -20.18 13.44 1.80
N ASP A 156 -21.49 13.29 1.57
CA ASP A 156 -22.15 11.98 1.47
C ASP A 156 -21.64 11.13 0.28
N SER A 157 -20.95 11.74 -0.69
CA SER A 157 -20.34 11.05 -1.83
C SER A 157 -18.89 10.65 -1.59
N GLY A 158 -18.28 11.11 -0.49
CA GLY A 158 -16.90 10.85 -0.12
C GLY A 158 -16.01 12.07 -0.26
N LEU A 159 -14.76 11.87 -0.71
CA LEU A 159 -13.77 12.93 -0.83
C LEU A 159 -13.97 13.75 -2.11
N VAL A 160 -14.12 15.06 -1.96
CA VAL A 160 -14.31 16.01 -3.05
C VAL A 160 -13.19 17.05 -3.01
N LEU A 161 -12.44 17.17 -4.11
CA LEU A 161 -11.39 18.19 -4.25
C LEU A 161 -12.03 19.56 -4.50
N ASP A 162 -11.53 20.56 -3.79
CA ASP A 162 -11.89 21.95 -4.04
C ASP A 162 -11.12 22.45 -5.26
N ALA A 163 -11.81 23.13 -6.17
CA ALA A 163 -11.23 23.68 -7.40
C ALA A 163 -10.35 24.92 -7.15
#